data_AF-A0A699UD92-F1
#
_entry.id   AF-A0A699UD92-F1
#
_cell.length_a   1.000
_cell.length_b   1.000
_cell.length_c   1.000
_cell.angle_alpha   90.00
_cell.angle_beta   90.00
_cell.angle_gamma   90.00
#
_symmetry.space_group_name_H-M   'P 1'
#
loop_
_entity.id
_entity.type
_entity.pdbx_description
1 polymer ?
#
loop_
_entity_poly.entity_id
_entity_poly.type
_entity_poly.pdbx_seq_one_letter_code
_entity_poly.pdbx_strand_id
1 'polypeptide(L)'
;DVWELVDRPLCTNVINLKWLWKNKRNKENTVIRNKSRLVAKGYAQNEGVDFEESFAPVARLEYVRLFIAYAAHKSFTIYQMDVKITFLYGPLKEEVYINQPDGFVDPYHPDKVYRLKKALYGLKQAPRAWYDELSKFLLSKGFTI
;
A
#
# COMPACT_ATOMS: atom_id res chain seq x y z
N ASP A 1 -6.27 1.61 -14.13
CA ASP A 1 -7.12 0.95 -13.12
C ASP A 1 -6.32 0.24 -12.04
N VAL A 2 -6.93 0.00 -10.87
CA VAL A 2 -6.29 -0.65 -9.70
C VAL A 2 -6.45 -2.17 -9.73
N TRP A 3 -7.58 -2.65 -10.23
CA TRP A 3 -7.92 -4.07 -10.34
C TRP A 3 -8.88 -4.30 -11.51
N GLU A 4 -9.10 -5.57 -11.85
CA GLU A 4 -10.10 -6.00 -12.83
C GLU A 4 -10.83 -7.25 -12.35
N LEU A 5 -12.10 -7.39 -12.72
CA LEU A 5 -12.94 -8.53 -12.34
C LEU A 5 -12.66 -9.70 -13.30
N VAL A 6 -12.30 -10.86 -12.76
CA VAL A 6 -11.93 -12.05 -13.53
C VAL A 6 -12.59 -13.30 -12.95
N ASP A 7 -12.62 -14.36 -13.77
CA ASP A 7 -13.01 -15.67 -13.27
C ASP A 7 -12.05 -16.13 -12.17
N ARG A 8 -12.60 -16.81 -11.17
CA ARG A 8 -11.83 -17.30 -10.04
C ARG A 8 -10.82 -18.35 -10.51
N PRO A 9 -9.50 -18.11 -10.37
CA PRO A 9 -8.51 -19.08 -10.77
C PRO A 9 -8.56 -20.34 -9.89
N LEU A 10 -8.26 -21.49 -10.50
CA LEU A 10 -8.18 -22.77 -9.79
C LEU A 10 -6.89 -22.84 -8.98
N CYS A 11 -6.97 -23.41 -7.78
CA CYS A 11 -5.82 -23.66 -6.91
C CYS A 11 -5.00 -22.43 -6.50
N THR A 12 -5.52 -21.21 -6.67
CA THR A 12 -4.87 -19.97 -6.23
C THR A 12 -5.47 -19.46 -4.93
N ASN A 13 -4.63 -18.89 -4.08
CA ASN A 13 -5.10 -18.21 -2.87
C ASN A 13 -5.85 -16.93 -3.25
N VAL A 14 -7.02 -16.73 -2.65
CA VAL A 14 -7.83 -15.51 -2.85
C VAL A 14 -7.92 -14.78 -1.52
N ILE A 15 -7.35 -13.59 -1.46
CA ILE A 15 -7.21 -12.83 -0.22
C ILE A 15 -8.53 -12.12 0.09
N ASN A 16 -8.99 -12.27 1.32
CA ASN A 16 -10.15 -11.54 1.80
C ASN A 16 -9.84 -10.06 2.07
N LEU A 17 -10.83 -9.19 1.89
CA LEU A 17 -10.73 -7.77 2.23
C LEU A 17 -11.34 -7.47 3.60
N LYS A 18 -11.02 -6.30 4.13
CA LYS A 18 -11.65 -5.74 5.32
C LYS A 18 -11.81 -4.23 5.17
N TRP A 19 -13.00 -3.74 5.49
CA TRP A 19 -13.23 -2.32 5.70
C TRP A 19 -12.78 -1.89 7.09
N LEU A 20 -11.92 -0.88 7.16
CA LEU A 20 -11.55 -0.20 8.38
C LEU A 20 -12.22 1.16 8.45
N TRP A 21 -13.07 1.34 9.46
CA TRP A 21 -13.79 2.59 9.70
C TRP A 21 -13.15 3.34 10.86
N LYS A 22 -12.93 4.64 10.70
CA LYS A 22 -12.37 5.50 11.75
C LYS A 22 -12.96 6.89 11.70
N ASN A 23 -13.48 7.36 12.84
CA ASN A 23 -13.94 8.73 12.98
C ASN A 23 -12.78 9.61 13.42
N LYS A 24 -12.43 10.60 12.61
CA LYS A 24 -11.50 11.67 12.99
C LYS A 24 -12.28 12.65 13.86
N ARG A 25 -11.78 12.89 15.08
CA ARG A 25 -12.37 13.83 16.04
C ARG A 25 -11.45 15.04 16.24
N ASN A 26 -12.03 16.19 16.60
CA ASN A 26 -11.28 17.38 17.01
C ASN A 26 -10.85 17.28 18.49
N LYS A 27 -10.24 18.34 19.04
CA LYS A 27 -9.85 18.41 20.46
C LYS A 27 -11.04 18.31 21.42
N GLU A 28 -12.22 18.75 20.98
CA GLU A 28 -13.48 18.72 21.73
C GLU A 28 -14.25 17.39 21.55
N ASN A 29 -13.61 16.38 20.95
CA ASN A 29 -14.20 15.05 20.70
C ASN A 29 -15.37 15.03 19.69
N THR A 30 -15.63 16.14 18.99
CA THR A 30 -16.63 16.23 17.91
C THR A 30 -16.11 15.53 16.65
N VAL A 31 -16.95 14.71 16.02
CA VAL A 31 -16.61 14.01 14.78
C VAL A 31 -16.53 15.01 13.64
N ILE A 32 -15.33 15.20 13.09
CA ILE A 32 -15.09 16.11 11.97
C ILE A 32 -15.02 15.39 10.61
N ARG A 33 -14.73 14.08 10.60
CA ARG A 33 -14.66 13.31 9.36
C ARG A 33 -14.75 11.81 9.62
N ASN A 34 -15.61 11.13 8.86
CA ASN A 34 -15.59 9.67 8.79
C ASN A 34 -14.55 9.24 7.74
N LYS A 35 -13.70 8.28 8.11
CA LYS A 35 -12.69 7.69 7.22
C LYS A 35 -12.99 6.22 7.04
N SER A 36 -12.94 5.75 5.80
CA SER A 36 -12.95 4.34 5.45
C SER A 36 -11.66 3.99 4.73
N ARG A 37 -11.18 2.77 4.93
CA ARG A 37 -10.06 2.19 4.19
C ARG A 37 -10.39 0.75 3.85
N LEU A 38 -10.24 0.39 2.58
CA LEU A 38 -10.27 -0.99 2.14
C LEU A 38 -8.85 -1.55 2.26
N VAL A 39 -8.71 -2.65 2.97
CA VAL A 39 -7.40 -3.26 3.29
C VAL A 39 -7.47 -4.75 2.98
N ALA A 40 -6.44 -5.25 2.30
CA ALA A 40 -6.24 -6.68 2.09
C ALA A 40 -5.82 -7.35 3.41
N LYS A 41 -6.37 -8.52 3.71
CA LYS A 41 -5.96 -9.34 4.85
C LYS A 41 -4.64 -10.06 4.53
N GLY A 42 -3.56 -9.32 4.32
CA GLY A 42 -2.28 -9.90 3.88
C GLY A 42 -1.60 -10.82 4.88
N TYR A 43 -2.13 -11.00 6.10
CA TYR A 43 -1.72 -12.10 6.97
C TYR A 43 -2.14 -13.48 6.43
N ALA A 44 -3.08 -13.53 5.49
CA ALA A 44 -3.51 -14.75 4.80
C ALA A 44 -2.69 -15.03 3.52
N GLN A 45 -1.67 -14.21 3.23
CA GLN A 45 -0.75 -14.44 2.12
C GLN A 45 0.31 -15.48 2.51
N ASN A 46 0.64 -16.36 1.57
CA ASN A 46 1.69 -17.36 1.70
C ASN A 46 2.96 -16.87 0.99
N GLU A 47 4.07 -16.88 1.72
CA GLU A 47 5.40 -16.60 1.16
C GLU A 47 5.78 -17.67 0.12
N GLY A 48 6.42 -17.25 -0.98
CA GLY A 48 6.74 -18.11 -2.12
C GLY A 48 5.56 -18.44 -3.04
N VAL A 49 4.34 -18.02 -2.69
CA VAL A 49 3.14 -18.18 -3.53
C VAL A 49 2.55 -16.82 -3.89
N ASP A 50 2.18 -16.03 -2.88
CA ASP A 50 1.51 -14.73 -3.05
C ASP A 50 2.48 -13.54 -3.00
N PHE A 51 3.68 -13.74 -2.47
CA PHE A 51 4.77 -12.77 -2.41
C PHE A 51 6.11 -13.50 -2.17
N GLU A 52 7.21 -12.94 -2.66
CA GLU A 52 8.55 -13.50 -2.43
C GLU A 52 9.23 -12.96 -1.17
N GLU A 53 9.10 -11.66 -0.89
CA GLU A 53 9.73 -11.01 0.25
C GLU A 53 8.81 -9.99 0.93
N SER A 54 8.85 -9.93 2.26
CA SER A 54 8.24 -8.84 3.03
C SER A 54 9.26 -7.71 3.22
N PHE A 55 9.07 -6.59 2.52
CA PHE A 55 9.94 -5.41 2.63
C PHE A 55 9.22 -4.25 3.30
N ALA A 56 9.90 -3.56 4.23
CA ALA A 56 9.43 -2.31 4.81
C ALA A 56 10.61 -1.32 4.91
N PRO A 57 10.71 -0.33 4.00
CA PRO A 57 11.76 0.67 4.07
C PRO A 57 11.41 1.69 5.14
N VAL A 58 11.73 1.39 6.40
CA VAL A 58 11.59 2.33 7.52
C VAL A 58 12.97 2.80 7.92
N ALA A 59 13.25 4.09 7.69
CA ALA A 59 14.48 4.69 8.18
C ALA A 59 14.51 4.64 9.72
N ARG A 60 15.64 4.21 10.29
CA ARG A 60 15.79 4.22 11.75
C ARG A 60 15.89 5.65 12.27
N LEU A 61 15.34 5.90 13.45
CA LEU A 61 15.29 7.25 14.03
C LEU A 61 16.67 7.83 14.29
N GLU A 62 17.67 6.99 14.56
CA GLU A 62 19.07 7.39 14.76
C GLU A 62 19.62 8.06 13.49
N TYR A 63 19.39 7.46 12.32
CA TYR A 63 19.83 8.03 11.04
C TYR A 63 19.07 9.30 10.69
N VAL A 64 17.76 9.36 10.98
CA VAL A 64 16.95 10.56 10.77
C VAL A 64 17.47 11.71 11.63
N ARG A 65 17.78 11.46 12.91
CA ARG A 65 18.35 12.46 13.82
C ARG A 65 19.73 12.93 13.35
N LEU A 66 20.60 12.01 12.94
CA LEU A 66 21.91 12.34 12.39
C LEU A 66 21.81 13.21 11.14
N PHE A 67 20.90 12.86 10.21
CA PHE A 67 20.65 13.64 8.99
C PHE A 67 20.20 15.07 9.32
N ILE A 68 19.23 15.24 10.25
CA ILE A 68 18.74 16.55 10.65
C ILE A 68 19.84 17.37 11.33
N ALA A 69 20.62 16.76 12.23
CA ALA A 69 21.73 17.43 12.91
C ALA A 69 22.80 17.90 11.92
N TYR A 70 23.15 17.06 10.94
CA TYR A 70 24.09 17.41 9.89
C TYR A 70 23.58 18.54 8.99
N ALA A 71 22.31 18.45 8.56
CA ALA A 71 21.68 19.50 7.76
C ALA A 71 21.64 20.84 8.51
N ALA A 72 21.33 20.83 9.80
CA ALA A 72 21.37 22.04 10.64
C ALA A 72 22.80 22.61 10.74
N HIS A 73 23.81 21.75 10.96
CA HIS A 73 25.21 22.16 11.02
C HIS A 73 25.71 22.76 9.69
N LYS A 74 25.24 22.25 8.55
CA LYS A 74 25.59 22.75 7.21
C LYS A 74 24.65 23.84 6.69
N SER A 75 23.69 24.29 7.50
CA SER A 75 22.65 25.26 7.11
C SER A 75 21.89 24.86 5.84
N PHE A 76 21.62 23.56 5.68
CA PHE A 76 20.83 23.05 4.57
C PHE A 76 19.33 23.18 4.85
N THR A 77 18.59 23.57 3.81
CA THR A 77 17.13 23.55 3.84
C THR A 77 16.62 22.13 3.60
N ILE A 78 15.81 21.62 4.52
CA ILE A 78 15.15 20.31 4.40
C ILE A 78 13.73 20.52 3.85
N TYR A 79 13.37 19.78 2.82
CA TYR A 79 12.00 19.68 2.32
C TYR A 79 11.38 18.35 2.74
N GLN A 80 10.15 18.40 3.26
CA GLN A 80 9.38 17.22 3.64
C GLN A 80 8.11 17.11 2.80
N MET A 81 7.78 15.90 2.36
CA MET A 81 6.56 15.60 1.63
C MET A 81 5.85 14.39 2.25
N ASP A 82 4.55 14.52 2.51
CA ASP A 82 3.67 13.40 2.86
C ASP A 82 2.88 12.97 1.63
N VAL A 83 3.26 11.84 1.04
CA VAL A 83 2.59 11.31 -0.14
C VAL A 83 1.34 10.53 0.29
N LYS A 84 0.19 10.96 -0.21
CA LYS A 84 -1.09 10.30 0.09
C LYS A 84 -1.29 9.11 -0.84
N ILE A 85 -1.77 8.00 -0.27
CA ILE A 85 -2.22 6.82 -1.03
C ILE A 85 -1.06 6.18 -1.85
N THR A 86 0.15 6.20 -1.30
CA THR A 86 1.40 5.71 -1.93
C THR A 86 1.29 4.32 -2.51
N PHE A 87 0.67 3.38 -1.79
CA PHE A 87 0.59 1.99 -2.25
C PHE A 87 -0.21 1.82 -3.54
N LEU A 88 -1.20 2.68 -3.82
CA LEU A 88 -1.96 2.63 -5.07
C LEU A 88 -1.18 3.14 -6.29
N TYR A 89 0.06 3.60 -6.13
CA TYR A 89 0.93 3.97 -7.25
C TYR A 89 1.87 2.85 -7.65
N GLY A 90 2.23 1.96 -6.74
CA GLY A 90 3.13 0.83 -7.01
C GLY A 90 2.43 -0.26 -7.82
N PRO A 91 2.87 -0.57 -9.06
CA PRO A 91 2.38 -1.74 -9.76
C PRO A 91 2.79 -3.01 -9.02
N LEU A 92 1.91 -4.03 -9.00
CA LEU A 92 2.27 -5.35 -8.49
C LEU A 92 2.98 -6.13 -9.60
N LYS A 93 4.04 -6.86 -9.23
CA LYS A 93 4.73 -7.79 -10.13
C LYS A 93 4.09 -9.17 -10.07
N GLU A 94 3.67 -9.56 -8.86
CA GLU A 94 3.03 -10.82 -8.56
C GLU A 94 1.53 -10.77 -8.86
N GLU A 95 0.96 -11.90 -9.27
CA GLU A 95 -0.49 -12.02 -9.42
C GLU A 95 -1.15 -12.19 -8.05
N VAL A 96 -1.98 -11.21 -7.68
CA VAL A 96 -2.71 -11.23 -6.42
C VAL A 96 -4.20 -11.12 -6.69
N TYR A 97 -4.95 -12.08 -6.16
CA TYR A 97 -6.41 -12.13 -6.27
C TYR A 97 -7.05 -11.79 -4.93
N ILE A 98 -8.10 -10.99 -4.97
CA ILE A 98 -8.90 -10.62 -3.79
C ILE A 98 -10.38 -10.91 -4.03
N ASN A 99 -11.09 -11.27 -2.95
CA ASN A 99 -12.54 -11.35 -3.00
C ASN A 99 -13.17 -9.99 -3.24
N GLN A 100 -14.37 -10.00 -3.81
CA GLN A 100 -15.15 -8.77 -3.92
C GLN A 100 -15.45 -8.22 -2.52
N PRO A 101 -15.38 -6.90 -2.31
CA PRO A 101 -15.64 -6.32 -1.00
C PRO A 101 -17.10 -6.53 -0.60
N ASP A 102 -17.33 -6.81 0.68
CA ASP A 102 -18.68 -6.88 1.24
C ASP A 102 -19.46 -5.59 0.90
N GLY A 103 -20.66 -5.76 0.36
CA GLY A 103 -21.53 -4.67 -0.10
C GLY A 103 -21.24 -4.14 -1.52
N PHE A 104 -20.22 -4.67 -2.21
CA PHE A 104 -19.81 -4.27 -3.56
C PHE A 104 -19.63 -5.48 -4.51
N VAL A 105 -20.33 -6.58 -4.21
CA VAL A 105 -20.34 -7.79 -5.05
C VAL A 105 -21.19 -7.53 -6.30
N ASP A 106 -20.66 -7.89 -7.47
CA ASP A 106 -21.40 -7.84 -8.74
C ASP A 106 -22.57 -8.85 -8.70
N PRO A 107 -23.84 -8.40 -8.82
CA PRO A 107 -25.00 -9.29 -8.80
C PRO A 107 -25.02 -10.32 -9.93
N TYR A 108 -24.42 -10.01 -11.08
CA TYR A 108 -24.38 -10.91 -12.24
C TYR A 108 -23.18 -11.86 -12.20
N HIS A 109 -22.17 -11.54 -11.39
CA HIS A 109 -20.93 -12.30 -11.28
C HIS A 109 -20.47 -12.45 -9.82
N PRO A 110 -21.28 -13.05 -8.94
CA PRO A 110 -20.98 -13.10 -7.51
C PRO A 110 -19.72 -13.92 -7.19
N ASP A 111 -19.41 -14.93 -7.99
CA ASP A 111 -18.28 -15.85 -7.79
C ASP A 111 -16.96 -15.34 -8.38
N LYS A 112 -16.99 -14.23 -9.12
CA LYS A 112 -15.78 -13.61 -9.67
C LYS A 112 -14.94 -12.94 -8.60
N VAL A 113 -13.66 -12.80 -8.88
CA VAL A 113 -12.68 -12.19 -7.98
C VAL A 113 -11.99 -11.02 -8.67
N TYR A 114 -11.37 -10.13 -7.91
CA TYR A 114 -10.57 -9.05 -8.47
C TYR A 114 -9.11 -9.47 -8.57
N ARG A 115 -8.53 -9.35 -9.77
CA ARG A 115 -7.07 -9.41 -9.98
C ARG A 115 -6.49 -8.01 -9.77
N LEU A 116 -5.51 -7.88 -8.87
CA LEU A 116 -4.87 -6.61 -8.57
C LEU A 116 -3.80 -6.25 -9.60
N LYS A 117 -3.87 -5.02 -10.11
CA LYS A 117 -2.82 -4.41 -10.96
C LYS A 117 -1.85 -3.55 -10.14
N LYS A 118 -2.33 -3.03 -9.00
CA LYS A 118 -1.58 -2.15 -8.12
C LYS A 118 -1.68 -2.60 -6.67
N ALA A 119 -0.68 -2.24 -5.88
CA ALA A 119 -0.61 -2.67 -4.50
C ALA A 119 -1.72 -2.04 -3.65
N LEU A 120 -2.32 -2.85 -2.77
CA LEU A 120 -3.29 -2.39 -1.77
C LEU A 120 -2.67 -2.34 -0.38
N TYR A 121 -3.26 -1.52 0.49
CA TYR A 121 -2.95 -1.54 1.91
C TYR A 121 -3.14 -2.95 2.47
N GLY A 122 -2.20 -3.39 3.31
CA GLY A 122 -2.28 -4.67 3.99
C GLY A 122 -1.61 -5.82 3.24
N LEU A 123 -1.28 -5.67 1.96
CA LEU A 123 -0.43 -6.64 1.25
C LEU A 123 1.00 -6.60 1.79
N LYS A 124 1.64 -7.77 1.85
CA LYS A 124 3.02 -7.94 2.34
C LYS A 124 4.05 -7.22 1.47
N GLN A 125 3.87 -7.26 0.15
CA GLN A 125 4.75 -6.64 -0.83
C GLN A 125 4.44 -5.17 -1.16
N ALA A 126 3.33 -4.61 -0.63
CA ALA A 126 2.92 -3.24 -0.97
C ALA A 126 3.99 -2.16 -0.70
N PRO A 127 4.76 -2.20 0.41
CA PRO A 127 5.81 -1.23 0.61
C PRO A 127 6.97 -1.38 -0.38
N ARG A 128 7.26 -2.60 -0.86
CA ARG A 128 8.26 -2.83 -1.91
C ARG A 128 7.84 -2.24 -3.23
N ALA A 129 6.59 -2.51 -3.65
CA ALA A 129 6.04 -1.99 -4.89
C ALA A 129 6.11 -0.45 -4.93
N TRP A 130 5.83 0.20 -3.80
CA TRP A 130 6.00 1.65 -3.67
C TRP A 130 7.47 2.09 -3.74
N TYR A 131 8.36 1.41 -3.02
CA TYR A 131 9.79 1.75 -3.03
C TYR A 131 10.41 1.63 -4.43
N ASP A 132 10.12 0.56 -5.15
CA ASP A 132 10.61 0.36 -6.51
C ASP A 132 10.12 1.47 -7.45
N GLU A 133 8.85 1.86 -7.35
CA GLU A 133 8.26 2.93 -8.17
C GLU A 133 8.89 4.30 -7.85
N LEU A 134 9.01 4.63 -6.56
CA LEU A 134 9.67 5.86 -6.12
C LEU A 134 11.14 5.89 -6.55
N SER A 135 11.83 4.77 -6.41
CA SER A 135 13.25 4.66 -6.78
C SER A 135 13.45 4.86 -8.27
N LYS A 136 12.63 4.22 -9.11
CA LYS A 136 12.64 4.43 -10.57
C LYS A 136 12.40 5.91 -10.92
N PHE A 137 11.41 6.53 -10.28
CA PHE A 137 11.13 7.95 -10.50
C PHE A 137 12.34 8.83 -10.13
N LEU A 138 12.94 8.61 -8.96
CA LEU A 138 14.11 9.38 -8.51
C LEU A 138 15.33 9.18 -9.41
N LEU A 139 15.63 7.94 -9.82
CA LEU A 139 16.68 7.63 -10.78
C LEU A 139 16.45 8.36 -12.12
N SER A 140 15.20 8.40 -12.60
CA SER A 140 14.83 9.13 -13.83
C SER A 140 15.03 10.65 -13.72
N LYS A 141 15.11 11.18 -12.49
CA LYS A 141 15.40 12.58 -12.20
C LYS A 141 16.88 12.84 -11.90
N GLY A 142 17.74 11.84 -12.05
CA GLY A 142 19.19 11.96 -11.84
C GLY A 142 19.65 11.81 -10.39
N PHE A 143 18.78 11.36 -9.49
CA PHE A 143 19.19 11.01 -8.12
C PHE A 143 19.90 9.65 -8.10
N THR A 144 20.74 9.43 -7.09
CA THR A 144 21.39 8.15 -6.81
C THR A 144 20.81 7.55 -5.53
N ILE A 145 20.54 6.25 -5.53
CA ILE A 145 19.86 5.52 -4.44
C ILE A 145 20.66 4.27 -4.09
#